data_AF-A0A2N3UAN8-F1
#
_entry.id   AF-A0A2N3UAN8-F1
#
_cell.length_a   1.000
_cell.length_b   1.000
_cell.length_c   1.000
_cell.angle_alpha   90.00
_cell.angle_beta   90.00
_cell.angle_gamma   90.00
#
_symmetry.space_group_name_H-M   'P 1'
#
loop_
_entity.id
_entity.type
_entity.pdbx_description
1 polymer ?
#
loop_
_entity_poly.entity_id
_entity_poly.type
_entity_poly.pdbx_seq_one_letter_code
_entity_poly.pdbx_strand_id
1 'polypeptide(L)'
;MKSYHLHVLSLACVLLFSSGCARKNFYSKTPVVDQSRYQQLKTASPAEVDSVTVMAGQHYKRTGFHNLFWGKHYRDIWATAVTVGVFDMKTAKGGLSVEKLGGGMQTTSLTLIDGNGFTYALRSIDKDPAGILPKFWRNTFVADVLRDQTSAINPYGAFVLPPMAAAAGIPHSKPELVYVLPSDTTFGEYSDRFQDRVFMIEEKYNDDRTLTPMLGNAVDIASSKKMLKKRFGDDDHFIDQREFARARLFDLFINDWDRHEGQWEWAVYDDGENKLYRAIPKDRDNVFYKFDDGLIPWLFSRKWAIRKFETFGPRYKDVYALMMNASFIDQRALTELTAQDYQQLAKELQAALTDDVIEQAIRQFPPKVYDQLGEQTIRLLKSRRDLLPQAAQEFYLHLAKNPLVIGTDLEERFEVERLNDEETAVKVIRLSDNKQVYHRVFKRSETKQITLHGLAEDDEFEISGEVGKGIRVVIVGGRGEDEIKDSSKVKGWRRKTVVYDTKRGTEIKAGPETIDKTSHNVKVHAFDREGY
;
A
#
# COMPACT_ATOMS: atom_id res chain seq x y z
N MET A 1 -2.30 29.77 -33.88
CA MET A 1 -2.08 30.88 -32.92
C MET A 1 -2.82 30.75 -31.57
N LYS A 2 -3.88 29.95 -31.41
CA LYS A 2 -4.56 29.77 -30.10
C LYS A 2 -3.83 28.87 -29.08
N SER A 3 -2.91 27.99 -29.51
CA SER A 3 -2.15 27.08 -28.63
C SER A 3 -0.95 27.75 -27.93
N TYR A 4 -0.35 28.77 -28.55
CA TYR A 4 0.85 29.43 -28.00
C TYR A 4 0.52 30.33 -26.81
N HIS A 5 -0.63 31.01 -26.81
CA HIS A 5 -1.03 31.87 -25.69
C HIS A 5 -1.36 31.06 -24.42
N LEU A 6 -1.87 29.83 -24.54
CA LEU A 6 -2.14 28.97 -23.39
C LEU A 6 -0.85 28.45 -22.74
N HIS A 7 0.16 28.12 -23.55
CA HIS A 7 1.49 27.71 -23.08
C HIS A 7 2.27 28.89 -22.47
N VAL A 8 2.13 30.10 -23.02
CA VAL A 8 2.79 31.29 -22.47
C VAL A 8 2.12 31.76 -21.17
N LEU A 9 0.79 31.70 -21.04
CA LEU A 9 0.11 31.98 -19.77
C LEU A 9 0.42 30.94 -18.68
N SER A 10 0.47 29.65 -19.04
CA SER A 10 0.81 28.60 -18.06
C SER A 10 2.28 28.67 -17.64
N LEU A 11 3.20 28.99 -18.54
CA LEU A 11 4.61 29.24 -18.20
C LEU A 11 4.78 30.53 -17.39
N ALA A 12 4.04 31.60 -17.69
CA ALA A 12 4.07 32.85 -16.93
C ALA A 12 3.47 32.69 -15.53
N CYS A 13 2.39 31.91 -15.35
CA CYS A 13 1.87 31.57 -14.03
C CYS A 13 2.86 30.70 -13.25
N VAL A 14 3.43 29.66 -13.86
CA VAL A 14 4.46 28.82 -13.21
C VAL A 14 5.68 29.66 -12.81
N LEU A 15 6.14 30.58 -13.67
CA LEU A 15 7.26 31.48 -13.37
C LEU A 15 6.92 32.53 -12.31
N LEU A 16 5.72 33.12 -12.31
CA LEU A 16 5.26 34.09 -11.30
C LEU A 16 4.97 33.44 -9.93
N PHE A 17 4.65 32.15 -9.88
CA PHE A 17 4.50 31.42 -8.62
C PHE A 17 5.82 30.82 -8.12
N SER A 18 6.78 30.51 -9.01
CA SER A 18 8.09 29.92 -8.67
C SER A 18 9.05 30.78 -7.86
N SER A 19 8.78 32.07 -7.73
CA SER A 19 9.60 33.03 -6.97
C SER A 19 9.05 33.35 -5.56
N GLY A 20 7.94 32.74 -5.16
CA GLY A 20 7.40 32.90 -3.80
C GLY A 20 8.15 32.07 -2.76
N CYS A 21 8.52 32.67 -1.63
CA CYS A 21 9.00 31.93 -0.46
C CYS A 21 7.87 31.10 0.17
N ALA A 22 8.21 29.94 0.74
CA ALA A 22 7.27 29.17 1.57
C ALA A 22 6.74 30.03 2.73
N ARG A 23 5.44 29.97 3.01
CA ARG A 23 4.83 30.69 4.12
C ARG A 23 5.37 30.14 5.44
N LYS A 24 5.98 31.02 6.24
CA LYS A 24 6.46 30.68 7.59
C LYS A 24 5.34 30.22 8.52
N ASN A 25 4.11 30.71 8.32
CA ASN A 25 2.93 30.41 9.13
C ASN A 25 1.84 29.74 8.28
N PHE A 26 2.17 28.66 7.57
CA PHE A 26 1.19 27.93 6.76
C PHE A 26 0.11 27.27 7.65
N TYR A 27 0.54 26.62 8.73
CA TYR A 27 -0.33 25.89 9.66
C TYR A 27 -1.03 26.84 10.64
N SER A 28 -2.22 26.44 11.08
CA SER A 28 -2.93 27.10 12.18
C SER A 28 -2.10 27.01 13.46
N LYS A 29 -2.12 28.05 14.30
CA LYS A 29 -1.35 28.06 15.56
C LYS A 29 -1.83 27.01 16.57
N THR A 30 -3.12 26.74 16.59
CA THR A 30 -3.77 25.72 17.41
C THR A 30 -4.97 25.17 16.62
N PRO A 31 -5.31 23.88 16.78
CA PRO A 31 -6.55 23.32 16.24
C PRO A 31 -7.78 23.65 17.11
N VAL A 32 -7.62 24.17 18.33
CA VAL A 32 -8.74 24.46 19.24
C VAL A 32 -9.61 25.61 18.69
N VAL A 33 -10.93 25.39 18.66
CA VAL A 33 -11.87 26.35 18.04
C VAL A 33 -12.05 27.61 18.88
N ASP A 34 -12.15 27.45 20.20
CA ASP A 34 -12.39 28.56 21.14
C ASP A 34 -11.06 29.03 21.76
N GLN A 35 -10.67 30.27 21.44
CA GLN A 35 -9.43 30.87 21.92
C GLN A 35 -9.39 31.08 23.44
N SER A 36 -10.54 31.33 24.07
CA SER A 36 -10.64 31.48 25.52
C SER A 36 -10.42 30.14 26.22
N ARG A 37 -11.04 29.08 25.67
CA ARG A 37 -10.81 27.71 26.12
C ARG A 37 -9.35 27.31 25.93
N TYR A 38 -8.74 27.64 24.80
CA TYR A 38 -7.33 27.37 24.54
C TYR A 38 -6.39 27.98 25.59
N GLN A 39 -6.66 29.20 26.07
CA GLN A 39 -5.83 29.77 27.16
C GLN A 39 -5.95 28.98 28.46
N GLN A 40 -7.14 28.46 28.79
CA GLN A 40 -7.33 27.60 29.97
C GLN A 40 -6.56 26.29 29.84
N LEU A 41 -6.54 25.69 28.63
CA LEU A 41 -5.89 24.40 28.39
C LEU A 41 -4.36 24.47 28.54
N LYS A 42 -3.73 25.65 28.44
CA LYS A 42 -2.27 25.82 28.65
C LYS A 42 -1.81 25.54 30.07
N THR A 43 -2.73 25.52 31.04
CA THR A 43 -2.43 25.25 32.44
C THR A 43 -3.23 24.08 33.00
N ALA A 44 -4.15 23.50 32.21
CA ALA A 44 -5.00 22.39 32.64
C ALA A 44 -4.22 21.08 32.70
N SER A 45 -4.60 20.19 33.61
CA SER A 45 -4.14 18.80 33.59
C SER A 45 -4.96 17.98 32.59
N PRO A 46 -4.35 17.04 31.83
CA PRO A 46 -5.10 16.11 30.98
C PRO A 46 -6.23 15.37 31.73
N ALA A 47 -6.02 15.03 33.01
CA ALA A 47 -7.00 14.34 33.85
C ALA A 47 -8.25 15.18 34.22
N GLU A 48 -8.23 16.49 33.96
CA GLU A 48 -9.32 17.42 34.30
C GLU A 48 -10.19 17.78 33.10
N VAL A 49 -9.83 17.32 31.90
CA VAL A 49 -10.46 17.72 30.64
C VAL A 49 -10.86 16.49 29.85
N ASP A 50 -12.15 16.18 29.79
CA ASP A 50 -12.62 15.00 29.05
C ASP A 50 -12.45 15.15 27.53
N SER A 51 -12.79 16.32 27.00
CA SER A 51 -12.78 16.58 25.56
C SER A 51 -12.59 18.04 25.18
N VAL A 52 -12.18 18.27 23.94
CA VAL A 52 -11.96 19.59 23.35
C VAL A 52 -12.59 19.64 21.95
N THR A 53 -13.15 20.79 21.58
CA THR A 53 -13.62 21.02 20.20
C THR A 53 -12.49 21.59 19.36
N VAL A 54 -12.12 20.86 18.30
CA VAL A 54 -10.98 21.16 17.43
C VAL A 54 -11.37 21.15 15.95
N MET A 55 -10.58 21.81 15.11
CA MET A 55 -10.60 21.66 13.66
C MET A 55 -9.26 21.07 13.23
N ALA A 56 -9.27 19.91 12.56
CA ALA A 56 -8.05 19.18 12.21
C ALA A 56 -7.07 20.01 11.35
N GLY A 57 -7.58 20.92 10.51
CA GLY A 57 -6.75 21.73 9.62
C GLY A 57 -7.48 22.93 9.02
N GLN A 58 -7.90 23.87 9.86
CA GLN A 58 -8.59 25.10 9.44
C GLN A 58 -7.81 25.90 8.36
N HIS A 59 -6.47 25.83 8.38
CA HIS A 59 -5.61 26.50 7.40
C HIS A 59 -5.80 25.98 5.96
N TYR A 60 -6.41 24.81 5.75
CA TYR A 60 -6.76 24.30 4.42
C TYR A 60 -8.01 24.92 3.81
N LYS A 61 -8.85 25.59 4.62
CA LYS A 61 -10.11 26.19 4.15
C LYS A 61 -9.85 27.25 3.08
N ARG A 62 -10.43 27.05 1.89
CA ARG A 62 -10.32 27.95 0.74
C ARG A 62 -11.65 27.95 -0.03
N THR A 63 -11.87 28.99 -0.83
CA THR A 63 -13.10 29.19 -1.61
C THR A 63 -12.78 29.80 -2.99
N GLY A 64 -13.80 29.92 -3.85
CA GLY A 64 -13.72 30.66 -5.10
C GLY A 64 -12.64 30.13 -6.07
N PHE A 65 -11.83 31.04 -6.60
CA PHE A 65 -10.80 30.73 -7.59
C PHE A 65 -9.75 29.73 -7.08
N HIS A 66 -9.44 29.71 -5.78
CA HIS A 66 -8.50 28.73 -5.25
C HIS A 66 -9.01 27.31 -5.47
N ASN A 67 -10.29 27.04 -5.15
CA ASN A 67 -10.88 25.72 -5.34
C ASN A 67 -11.04 25.38 -6.83
N LEU A 68 -11.29 26.37 -7.69
CA LEU A 68 -11.34 26.16 -9.14
C LEU A 68 -10.00 25.62 -9.67
N PHE A 69 -8.87 26.21 -9.26
CA PHE A 69 -7.55 25.80 -9.75
C PHE A 69 -6.98 24.60 -9.01
N TRP A 70 -7.09 24.57 -7.67
CA TRP A 70 -6.41 23.62 -6.80
C TRP A 70 -7.31 22.55 -6.17
N GLY A 71 -8.61 22.60 -6.43
CA GLY A 71 -9.57 21.60 -5.98
C GLY A 71 -10.29 21.97 -4.69
N LYS A 72 -11.52 21.48 -4.56
CA LYS A 72 -12.33 21.58 -3.34
C LYS A 72 -11.87 20.54 -2.32
N HIS A 73 -11.52 19.34 -2.79
CA HIS A 73 -11.01 18.24 -1.98
C HIS A 73 -11.88 17.98 -0.72
N TYR A 74 -11.24 17.77 0.43
CA TYR A 74 -11.86 17.69 1.76
C TYR A 74 -11.66 18.94 2.61
N ARG A 75 -11.36 20.11 2.03
CA ARG A 75 -11.03 21.35 2.77
C ARG A 75 -12.11 21.75 3.79
N ASP A 76 -13.38 21.55 3.45
CA ASP A 76 -14.50 21.83 4.35
C ASP A 76 -14.51 20.87 5.56
N ILE A 77 -14.10 19.62 5.35
CA ILE A 77 -14.02 18.58 6.38
C ILE A 77 -12.84 18.83 7.32
N TRP A 78 -11.69 19.23 6.79
CA TRP A 78 -10.53 19.66 7.60
C TRP A 78 -10.86 20.86 8.51
N ALA A 79 -11.79 21.72 8.07
CA ALA A 79 -12.28 22.89 8.78
C ALA A 79 -13.52 22.62 9.64
N THR A 80 -13.96 21.37 9.77
CA THR A 80 -15.15 21.03 10.55
C THR A 80 -14.78 20.92 12.02
N ALA A 81 -15.50 21.65 12.87
CA ALA A 81 -15.33 21.56 14.32
C ALA A 81 -15.84 20.21 14.82
N VAL A 82 -14.96 19.42 15.42
CA VAL A 82 -15.23 18.09 15.98
C VAL A 82 -14.84 18.05 17.45
N THR A 83 -15.64 17.38 18.27
CA THR A 83 -15.32 17.15 19.69
C THR A 83 -14.48 15.88 19.80
N VAL A 84 -13.32 15.99 20.44
CA VAL A 84 -12.29 14.95 20.49
C VAL A 84 -11.87 14.74 21.94
N GLY A 85 -11.70 13.48 22.34
CA GLY A 85 -11.21 13.14 23.68
C GLY A 85 -9.79 13.64 23.90
N VAL A 86 -9.49 14.09 25.12
CA VAL A 86 -8.12 14.44 25.49
C VAL A 86 -7.31 13.17 25.70
N PHE A 87 -6.12 13.13 25.13
CA PHE A 87 -5.14 12.10 25.38
C PHE A 87 -4.45 12.36 26.72
N ASP A 88 -4.46 11.38 27.61
CA ASP A 88 -3.65 11.36 28.82
C ASP A 88 -2.80 10.08 28.82
N MET A 89 -1.48 10.24 28.68
CA MET A 89 -0.56 9.12 28.60
C MET A 89 -0.61 8.22 29.85
N LYS A 90 -1.01 8.75 31.02
CA LYS A 90 -1.06 7.98 32.27
C LYS A 90 -2.25 7.04 32.36
N THR A 91 -3.35 7.36 31.68
CA THR A 91 -4.62 6.62 31.80
C THR A 91 -5.01 5.92 30.50
N ALA A 92 -4.61 6.45 29.34
CA ALA A 92 -4.84 5.84 28.04
C ALA A 92 -4.28 4.41 28.02
N LYS A 93 -5.10 3.45 27.57
CA LYS A 93 -4.75 2.03 27.42
C LYS A 93 -4.10 1.40 28.69
N GLY A 94 -4.49 1.87 29.88
CA GLY A 94 -3.95 1.37 31.15
C GLY A 94 -2.62 2.01 31.58
N GLY A 95 -2.20 3.08 30.91
CA GLY A 95 -0.94 3.78 31.13
C GLY A 95 0.09 3.40 30.07
N LEU A 96 0.60 4.42 29.39
CA LEU A 96 1.55 4.31 28.29
C LEU A 96 2.88 4.97 28.65
N SER A 97 3.93 4.51 27.97
CA SER A 97 5.25 5.14 27.99
C SER A 97 5.83 5.21 26.58
N VAL A 98 6.78 6.13 26.36
CA VAL A 98 7.45 6.27 25.07
C VAL A 98 8.45 5.14 24.89
N GLU A 99 8.23 4.28 23.89
CA GLU A 99 9.20 3.25 23.50
C GLU A 99 10.19 3.81 22.47
N LYS A 100 9.67 4.45 21.42
CA LYS A 100 10.50 4.88 20.28
C LYS A 100 9.87 6.02 19.49
N LEU A 101 10.68 7.04 19.18
CA LEU A 101 10.31 8.05 18.18
C LEU A 101 10.27 7.42 16.77
N GLY A 102 9.15 7.65 16.08
CA GLY A 102 8.93 7.22 14.70
C GLY A 102 8.62 8.39 13.77
N GLY A 103 8.17 8.05 12.56
CA GLY A 103 7.82 9.01 11.53
C GLY A 103 8.93 9.24 10.51
N GLY A 104 8.56 9.23 9.22
CA GLY A 104 9.45 9.56 8.11
C GLY A 104 9.53 11.08 7.87
N MET A 105 9.78 11.47 6.61
CA MET A 105 9.94 12.88 6.23
C MET A 105 8.67 13.75 6.32
N GLN A 106 7.51 13.19 6.69
CA GLN A 106 6.21 13.87 6.67
C GLN A 106 5.41 13.87 7.98
N THR A 107 5.52 12.80 8.78
CA THR A 107 4.61 12.54 9.91
C THR A 107 5.39 12.55 11.21
N THR A 108 4.87 13.24 12.23
CA THR A 108 5.37 13.08 13.59
C THR A 108 4.66 11.89 14.22
N SER A 109 5.42 10.86 14.59
CA SER A 109 4.87 9.63 15.18
C SER A 109 5.69 9.16 16.38
N LEU A 110 5.01 8.57 17.36
CA LEU A 110 5.63 7.84 18.47
C LEU A 110 5.10 6.41 18.50
N THR A 111 5.99 5.50 18.87
CA THR A 111 5.62 4.19 19.37
C THR A 111 5.51 4.28 20.88
N LEU A 112 4.33 3.99 21.38
CA LEU A 112 4.01 3.94 22.80
C LEU A 112 3.87 2.48 23.21
N ILE A 113 4.10 2.18 24.48
CA ILE A 113 4.01 0.84 25.05
C ILE A 113 3.24 0.88 26.37
N ASP A 114 2.32 -0.08 26.56
CA ASP A 114 1.58 -0.23 27.82
C ASP A 114 2.32 -1.10 28.84
N GLY A 115 1.77 -1.21 30.05
CA GLY A 115 2.34 -2.01 31.14
C GLY A 115 2.44 -3.52 30.86
N ASN A 116 1.71 -4.03 29.86
CA ASN A 116 1.76 -5.44 29.43
C ASN A 116 2.72 -5.64 28.24
N GLY A 117 3.32 -4.57 27.73
CA GLY A 117 4.24 -4.59 26.61
C GLY A 117 3.59 -4.46 25.22
N PHE A 118 2.27 -4.25 25.15
CA PHE A 118 1.58 -4.06 23.88
C PHE A 118 1.90 -2.67 23.31
N THR A 119 2.19 -2.59 22.01
CA THR A 119 2.60 -1.33 21.39
C THR A 119 1.48 -0.63 20.61
N TYR A 120 1.53 0.70 20.62
CA TYR A 120 0.58 1.58 19.95
C TYR A 120 1.34 2.63 19.13
N ALA A 121 0.77 3.03 18.00
CA ALA A 121 1.27 4.14 17.21
C ALA A 121 0.44 5.39 17.48
N LEU A 122 1.07 6.47 17.97
CA LEU A 122 0.48 7.81 18.04
C LEU A 122 0.98 8.63 16.85
N ARG A 123 0.09 9.10 15.97
CA ARG A 123 0.44 9.71 14.67
C ARG A 123 -0.36 10.97 14.41
N SER A 124 0.30 12.05 13.98
CA SER A 124 -0.39 13.32 13.74
C SER A 124 -1.37 13.21 12.57
N ILE A 125 -2.59 13.76 12.73
CA ILE A 125 -3.58 13.82 11.65
C ILE A 125 -3.13 14.77 10.56
N ASP A 126 -2.77 16.00 10.95
CA ASP A 126 -2.18 16.97 10.05
C ASP A 126 -0.67 16.72 9.90
N LYS A 127 -0.18 16.75 8.66
CA LYS A 127 1.17 16.33 8.28
C LYS A 127 1.93 17.50 7.66
N ASP A 128 3.26 17.49 7.78
CA ASP A 128 4.11 18.41 7.02
C ASP A 128 4.89 17.71 5.91
N PRO A 129 4.34 17.65 4.68
CA PRO A 129 4.96 16.92 3.58
C PRO A 129 6.23 17.58 3.02
N ALA A 130 6.60 18.79 3.49
CA ALA A 130 7.72 19.55 2.94
C ALA A 130 9.05 18.79 2.95
N GLY A 131 9.25 17.84 3.87
CA GLY A 131 10.45 17.00 3.90
C GLY A 131 10.66 16.14 2.66
N ILE A 132 9.60 15.77 1.92
CA ILE A 132 9.72 15.01 0.66
C ILE A 132 10.46 15.80 -0.42
N LEU A 133 10.30 17.12 -0.43
CA LEU A 133 10.91 17.95 -1.47
C LEU A 133 12.43 17.94 -1.35
N PRO A 134 13.17 17.97 -2.48
CA PRO A 134 14.61 18.26 -2.47
C PRO A 134 14.87 19.57 -1.71
N LYS A 135 16.01 19.67 -0.99
CA LYS A 135 16.33 20.80 -0.11
C LYS A 135 16.10 22.18 -0.77
N PHE A 136 16.40 22.31 -2.06
CA PHE A 136 16.20 23.53 -2.85
C PHE A 136 14.72 23.98 -2.92
N TRP A 137 13.77 23.05 -3.03
CA TRP A 137 12.34 23.35 -3.16
C TRP A 137 11.63 23.57 -1.81
N ARG A 138 12.21 23.11 -0.69
CA ARG A 138 11.56 23.14 0.65
C ARG A 138 11.20 24.53 1.13
N ASN A 139 11.93 25.56 0.70
CA ASN A 139 11.73 26.94 1.10
C ASN A 139 10.95 27.77 0.07
N THR A 140 10.35 27.13 -0.93
CA THR A 140 9.63 27.78 -2.03
C THR A 140 8.12 27.56 -1.93
N PHE A 141 7.34 28.26 -2.75
CA PHE A 141 5.89 28.07 -2.88
C PHE A 141 5.49 26.62 -3.16
N VAL A 142 6.38 25.80 -3.74
CA VAL A 142 6.13 24.38 -3.99
C VAL A 142 5.84 23.63 -2.69
N ALA A 143 6.50 24.01 -1.59
CA ALA A 143 6.20 23.46 -0.27
C ALA A 143 4.78 23.82 0.16
N ASP A 144 4.35 25.06 -0.05
CA ASP A 144 2.98 25.49 0.30
C ASP A 144 1.93 24.79 -0.57
N VAL A 145 2.20 24.57 -1.87
CA VAL A 145 1.32 23.77 -2.74
C VAL A 145 1.24 22.34 -2.22
N LEU A 146 2.36 21.71 -1.90
CA LEU A 146 2.38 20.33 -1.41
C LEU A 146 1.60 20.21 -0.08
N ARG A 147 1.80 21.15 0.85
CA ARG A 147 1.02 21.23 2.09
C ARG A 147 -0.46 21.43 1.80
N ASP A 148 -0.82 22.37 0.93
CA ASP A 148 -2.20 22.64 0.54
C ASP A 148 -2.90 21.41 -0.07
N GLN A 149 -2.18 20.60 -0.83
CA GLN A 149 -2.70 19.36 -1.42
C GLN A 149 -2.84 18.20 -0.42
N THR A 150 -2.36 18.31 0.82
CA THR A 150 -2.76 17.41 1.93
C THR A 150 -4.28 17.40 2.12
N SER A 151 -4.96 18.50 1.79
CA SER A 151 -6.43 18.59 1.86
C SER A 151 -7.18 17.60 0.95
N ALA A 152 -6.49 16.94 0.01
CA ALA A 152 -6.99 15.82 -0.80
C ALA A 152 -7.23 14.53 0.01
N ILE A 153 -6.60 14.41 1.19
CA ILE A 153 -6.78 13.29 2.12
C ILE A 153 -8.02 13.53 2.99
N ASN A 154 -8.81 12.49 3.25
CA ASN A 154 -9.89 12.54 4.23
C ASN A 154 -9.30 12.39 5.65
N PRO A 155 -9.35 13.42 6.51
CA PRO A 155 -8.69 13.39 7.83
C PRO A 155 -9.31 12.36 8.79
N TYR A 156 -10.49 11.83 8.47
CA TYR A 156 -11.21 10.89 9.33
C TYR A 156 -11.41 9.51 8.68
N GLY A 157 -10.88 9.29 7.47
CA GLY A 157 -11.16 8.09 6.68
C GLY A 157 -10.77 6.77 7.35
N ALA A 158 -9.64 6.76 8.08
CA ALA A 158 -9.16 5.56 8.75
C ALA A 158 -10.09 5.07 9.88
N PHE A 159 -10.78 5.99 10.56
CA PHE A 159 -11.62 5.67 11.73
C PHE A 159 -12.88 4.86 11.40
N VAL A 160 -13.34 4.91 10.15
CA VAL A 160 -14.56 4.20 9.72
C VAL A 160 -14.27 2.84 9.11
N LEU A 161 -13.01 2.44 8.97
CA LEU A 161 -12.63 1.18 8.33
C LEU A 161 -12.83 -0.09 9.18
N PRO A 162 -12.64 -0.09 10.52
CA PRO A 162 -12.63 -1.32 11.31
C PRO A 162 -13.85 -2.23 11.12
N PRO A 163 -15.12 -1.73 11.09
CA PRO A 163 -16.27 -2.62 10.90
C PRO A 163 -16.28 -3.31 9.52
N MET A 164 -15.86 -2.59 8.47
CA MET A 164 -15.76 -3.14 7.13
C MET A 164 -14.61 -4.15 7.02
N ALA A 165 -13.47 -3.87 7.64
CA ALA A 165 -12.33 -4.80 7.68
C ALA A 165 -12.67 -6.07 8.46
N ALA A 166 -13.35 -5.95 9.60
CA ALA A 166 -13.85 -7.07 10.39
C ALA A 166 -14.82 -7.94 9.58
N ALA A 167 -15.81 -7.34 8.92
CA ALA A 167 -16.76 -8.06 8.07
C ALA A 167 -16.05 -8.76 6.89
N ALA A 168 -15.01 -8.14 6.35
CA ALA A 168 -14.18 -8.72 5.31
C ALA A 168 -13.19 -9.79 5.82
N GLY A 169 -13.10 -10.06 7.13
CA GLY A 169 -12.14 -11.02 7.68
C GLY A 169 -10.68 -10.54 7.62
N ILE A 170 -10.45 -9.24 7.49
CA ILE A 170 -9.10 -8.66 7.37
C ILE A 170 -8.64 -8.18 8.76
N PRO A 171 -7.44 -8.59 9.23
CA PRO A 171 -6.84 -8.05 10.44
C PRO A 171 -6.75 -6.52 10.38
N HIS A 172 -7.08 -5.84 11.47
CA HIS A 172 -7.14 -4.38 11.52
C HIS A 172 -6.84 -3.83 12.92
N SER A 173 -6.31 -2.61 12.96
CA SER A 173 -6.29 -1.79 14.17
C SER A 173 -7.66 -1.12 14.39
N LYS A 174 -7.85 -0.56 15.58
CA LYS A 174 -9.00 0.26 15.96
C LYS A 174 -8.52 1.68 16.28
N PRO A 175 -8.32 2.52 15.26
CA PRO A 175 -7.81 3.86 15.47
C PRO A 175 -8.79 4.72 16.27
N GLU A 176 -8.24 5.55 17.15
CA GLU A 176 -8.97 6.51 17.97
C GLU A 176 -8.42 7.92 17.73
N LEU A 177 -9.33 8.89 17.57
CA LEU A 177 -8.98 10.30 17.40
C LEU A 177 -8.82 10.95 18.77
N VAL A 178 -7.66 11.54 19.03
CA VAL A 178 -7.33 12.15 20.32
C VAL A 178 -6.65 13.51 20.17
N TYR A 179 -6.75 14.36 21.19
CA TYR A 179 -6.09 15.66 21.25
C TYR A 179 -5.11 15.72 22.42
N VAL A 180 -3.88 16.14 22.18
CA VAL A 180 -2.87 16.35 23.21
C VAL A 180 -2.89 17.82 23.65
N LEU A 181 -3.02 18.06 24.96
CA LEU A 181 -3.08 19.41 25.51
C LEU A 181 -1.78 20.20 25.28
N PRO A 182 -1.83 21.54 25.17
CA PRO A 182 -0.64 22.39 25.13
C PRO A 182 0.19 22.33 26.43
N SER A 183 -0.43 21.95 27.56
CA SER A 183 0.24 21.77 28.85
C SER A 183 0.90 20.41 29.03
N ASP A 184 0.64 19.44 28.15
CA ASP A 184 1.05 18.05 28.35
C ASP A 184 2.54 17.86 28.03
N THR A 185 3.35 17.68 29.08
CA THR A 185 4.80 17.45 29.00
C THR A 185 5.19 15.99 29.19
N THR A 186 4.22 15.07 29.21
CA THR A 186 4.47 13.66 29.53
C THR A 186 5.30 12.95 28.44
N PHE A 187 5.42 13.56 27.26
CA PHE A 187 6.26 13.09 26.14
C PHE A 187 7.77 13.40 26.29
N GLY A 188 8.20 14.00 27.41
CA GLY A 188 9.60 14.30 27.68
C GLY A 188 10.20 15.27 26.66
N GLU A 189 11.37 14.95 26.12
CA GLU A 189 12.08 15.76 25.10
C GLU A 189 11.27 15.99 23.81
N TYR A 190 10.23 15.18 23.56
CA TYR A 190 9.40 15.29 22.36
C TYR A 190 8.18 16.20 22.55
N SER A 191 7.92 16.72 23.75
CA SER A 191 6.69 17.45 24.08
C SER A 191 6.34 18.56 23.08
N ASP A 192 7.29 19.40 22.66
CA ASP A 192 7.06 20.47 21.68
C ASP A 192 6.51 19.98 20.33
N ARG A 193 6.82 18.73 19.96
CA ARG A 193 6.36 18.09 18.72
C ARG A 193 4.99 17.43 18.85
N PHE A 194 4.51 17.20 20.07
CA PHE A 194 3.26 16.48 20.35
C PHE A 194 2.17 17.35 20.99
N GLN A 195 2.54 18.40 21.73
CA GLN A 195 1.60 19.36 22.32
C GLN A 195 0.73 20.05 21.25
N ASP A 196 -0.48 20.41 21.67
CA ASP A 196 -1.45 21.23 20.92
C ASP A 196 -1.77 20.71 19.51
N ARG A 197 -1.94 19.39 19.39
CA ARG A 197 -2.16 18.73 18.10
C ARG A 197 -3.16 17.58 18.23
N VAL A 198 -3.78 17.27 17.09
CA VAL A 198 -4.71 16.14 16.96
C VAL A 198 -3.96 14.94 16.40
N PHE A 199 -4.17 13.78 17.02
CA PHE A 199 -3.53 12.52 16.68
C PHE A 199 -4.54 11.42 16.45
N MET A 200 -4.08 10.41 15.75
CA MET A 200 -4.64 9.06 15.76
C MET A 200 -3.76 8.19 16.66
N ILE A 201 -4.38 7.46 17.58
CA ILE A 201 -3.73 6.36 18.29
C ILE A 201 -4.33 5.03 17.83
N GLU A 202 -3.49 4.04 17.53
CA GLU A 202 -3.94 2.72 17.08
C GLU A 202 -2.99 1.61 17.54
N GLU A 203 -3.48 0.39 17.62
CA GLU A 203 -2.66 -0.80 17.87
C GLU A 203 -1.58 -0.95 16.81
N LYS A 204 -0.36 -1.29 17.23
CA LYS A 204 0.78 -1.46 16.34
C LYS A 204 1.30 -2.89 16.41
N TYR A 205 0.96 -3.68 15.40
CA TYR A 205 1.33 -5.10 15.28
C TYR A 205 2.77 -5.27 14.78
N ASN A 206 3.78 -5.13 15.65
CA ASN A 206 5.20 -5.13 15.25
C ASN A 206 6.01 -6.35 15.70
N ASP A 207 5.54 -7.09 16.71
CA ASP A 207 6.18 -8.29 17.24
C ASP A 207 5.19 -9.16 18.05
N ASP A 208 5.69 -10.26 18.62
CA ASP A 208 4.93 -11.26 19.38
C ASP A 208 4.17 -10.69 20.59
N ARG A 209 4.63 -9.59 21.21
CA ARG A 209 3.92 -8.91 22.31
C ARG A 209 2.56 -8.34 21.88
N THR A 210 2.37 -8.17 20.57
CA THR A 210 1.14 -7.60 20.00
C THR A 210 0.22 -8.64 19.36
N LEU A 211 0.47 -9.93 19.64
CA LEU A 211 -0.46 -10.99 19.24
C LEU A 211 -1.79 -10.84 19.98
N THR A 212 -2.89 -10.97 19.23
CA THR A 212 -4.26 -10.85 19.74
C THR A 212 -5.10 -12.02 19.25
N PRO A 213 -6.25 -12.33 19.90
CA PRO A 213 -7.16 -13.36 19.42
C PRO A 213 -7.63 -13.17 17.97
N MET A 214 -7.63 -11.93 17.44
CA MET A 214 -7.92 -11.64 16.03
C MET A 214 -6.95 -12.34 15.08
N LEU A 215 -5.71 -12.57 15.51
CA LEU A 215 -4.68 -13.25 14.73
C LEU A 215 -4.69 -14.77 14.92
N GLY A 216 -5.65 -15.33 15.66
CA GLY A 216 -5.76 -16.77 15.88
C GLY A 216 -4.52 -17.35 16.59
N ASN A 217 -3.92 -18.38 16.01
CA ASN A 217 -2.76 -19.10 16.53
C ASN A 217 -1.41 -18.60 15.97
N ALA A 218 -1.34 -17.34 15.53
CA ALA A 218 -0.07 -16.75 15.11
C ALA A 218 0.98 -16.80 16.24
N VAL A 219 2.24 -17.06 15.90
CA VAL A 219 3.36 -17.23 16.84
C VAL A 219 4.34 -16.06 16.85
N ASP A 220 4.34 -15.23 15.80
CA ASP A 220 5.21 -14.04 15.67
C ASP A 220 4.56 -13.03 14.71
N ILE A 221 5.12 -11.83 14.62
CA ILE A 221 4.79 -10.82 13.61
C ILE A 221 6.08 -10.35 12.91
N ALA A 222 6.04 -10.26 11.59
CA ALA A 222 7.17 -9.87 10.76
C ALA A 222 6.84 -8.66 9.88
N SER A 223 7.78 -7.72 9.77
CA SER A 223 7.71 -6.70 8.71
C SER A 223 7.86 -7.30 7.32
N SER A 224 7.39 -6.61 6.27
CA SER A 224 7.59 -7.04 4.87
C SER A 224 9.04 -7.32 4.54
N LYS A 225 9.99 -6.54 5.07
CA LYS A 225 11.42 -6.82 4.88
C LYS A 225 11.84 -8.17 5.46
N LYS A 226 11.44 -8.46 6.71
CA LYS A 226 11.75 -9.74 7.38
C LYS A 226 11.06 -10.89 6.65
N MET A 227 9.79 -10.72 6.28
CA MET A 227 8.99 -11.70 5.55
C MET A 227 9.61 -12.02 4.19
N LEU A 228 9.90 -11.01 3.35
CA LEU A 228 10.45 -11.24 2.00
C LEU A 228 11.86 -11.85 2.05
N LYS A 229 12.70 -11.41 2.99
CA LYS A 229 14.02 -12.01 3.22
C LYS A 229 13.90 -13.50 3.55
N LYS A 230 12.92 -13.87 4.37
CA LYS A 230 12.67 -15.25 4.76
C LYS A 230 12.06 -16.07 3.62
N ARG A 231 10.99 -15.56 2.99
CA ARG A 231 10.32 -16.19 1.84
C ARG A 231 11.29 -16.53 0.71
N PHE A 232 12.27 -15.67 0.41
CA PHE A 232 13.20 -15.89 -0.70
C PHE A 232 14.59 -16.36 -0.26
N GLY A 233 14.80 -16.61 1.05
CA GLY A 233 16.05 -17.13 1.58
C GLY A 233 15.94 -18.57 2.08
N ASP A 234 14.73 -19.01 2.41
CA ASP A 234 14.43 -20.32 3.00
C ASP A 234 13.23 -20.92 2.24
N ASP A 235 13.24 -22.24 1.99
CA ASP A 235 12.25 -22.93 1.15
C ASP A 235 10.94 -23.28 1.87
N ASP A 236 10.89 -23.19 3.21
CA ASP A 236 9.77 -23.53 4.09
C ASP A 236 8.87 -22.32 4.47
N HIS A 237 9.12 -21.15 3.88
CA HIS A 237 8.38 -19.93 4.14
C HIS A 237 7.40 -19.59 3.01
N PHE A 238 6.12 -19.33 3.32
CA PHE A 238 5.06 -19.12 2.34
C PHE A 238 4.17 -17.92 2.66
N ILE A 239 3.72 -17.20 1.63
CA ILE A 239 2.76 -16.12 1.79
C ILE A 239 1.35 -16.66 1.52
N ASP A 240 0.40 -16.38 2.40
CA ASP A 240 -1.02 -16.64 2.15
C ASP A 240 -1.54 -15.64 1.10
N GLN A 241 -1.34 -15.99 -0.18
CA GLN A 241 -1.65 -15.10 -1.30
C GLN A 241 -3.13 -14.77 -1.36
N ARG A 242 -4.02 -15.71 -0.97
CA ARG A 242 -5.46 -15.52 -0.99
C ARG A 242 -5.89 -14.44 0.02
N GLU A 243 -5.39 -14.52 1.24
CA GLU A 243 -5.68 -13.49 2.25
C GLU A 243 -5.02 -12.15 1.94
N PHE A 244 -3.83 -12.16 1.34
CA PHE A 244 -3.23 -10.93 0.83
C PHE A 244 -4.07 -10.32 -0.29
N ALA A 245 -4.52 -11.10 -1.28
CA ALA A 245 -5.39 -10.62 -2.35
C ALA A 245 -6.71 -10.06 -1.84
N ARG A 246 -7.30 -10.67 -0.81
CA ARG A 246 -8.49 -10.15 -0.11
C ARG A 246 -8.24 -8.74 0.42
N ALA A 247 -7.12 -8.55 1.13
CA ALA A 247 -6.74 -7.23 1.63
C ALA A 247 -6.51 -6.23 0.48
N ARG A 248 -5.85 -6.63 -0.61
CA ARG A 248 -5.61 -5.75 -1.77
C ARG A 248 -6.90 -5.37 -2.52
N LEU A 249 -7.88 -6.28 -2.62
CA LEU A 249 -9.20 -5.95 -3.16
C LEU A 249 -10.00 -5.02 -2.24
N PHE A 250 -9.81 -5.13 -0.92
CA PHE A 250 -10.34 -4.15 0.02
C PHE A 250 -9.70 -2.76 -0.16
N ASP A 251 -8.40 -2.70 -0.44
CA ASP A 251 -7.67 -1.44 -0.74
C ASP A 251 -8.24 -0.76 -1.99
N LEU A 252 -8.55 -1.55 -3.03
CA LEU A 252 -9.29 -1.07 -4.19
C LEU A 252 -10.64 -0.50 -3.75
N PHE A 253 -11.44 -1.27 -3.02
CA PHE A 253 -12.77 -0.86 -2.56
C PHE A 253 -12.77 0.50 -1.84
N ILE A 254 -11.85 0.72 -0.90
CA ILE A 254 -11.76 1.97 -0.10
C ILE A 254 -10.94 3.08 -0.76
N ASN A 255 -10.37 2.83 -1.94
CA ASN A 255 -9.53 3.78 -2.68
C ASN A 255 -8.26 4.20 -1.92
N ASP A 256 -7.56 3.22 -1.38
CA ASP A 256 -6.25 3.40 -0.74
C ASP A 256 -5.14 3.33 -1.80
N TRP A 257 -4.67 4.49 -2.26
CA TRP A 257 -3.75 4.59 -3.42
C TRP A 257 -2.27 4.46 -3.04
N ASP A 258 -1.92 4.65 -1.76
CA ASP A 258 -0.52 4.75 -1.32
C ASP A 258 0.01 3.45 -0.70
N ARG A 259 -0.53 2.30 -1.13
CA ARG A 259 -0.12 0.99 -0.64
C ARG A 259 1.31 0.67 -1.09
N HIS A 260 2.18 0.32 -0.13
CA HIS A 260 3.55 -0.14 -0.36
C HIS A 260 4.02 -1.08 0.76
N GLU A 261 5.20 -1.70 0.62
CA GLU A 261 5.76 -2.76 1.48
C GLU A 261 5.79 -2.36 2.96
N GLY A 262 6.07 -1.08 3.21
CA GLY A 262 6.17 -0.50 4.55
C GLY A 262 4.84 -0.38 5.29
N GLN A 263 3.71 -0.63 4.64
CA GLN A 263 2.35 -0.54 5.20
C GLN A 263 1.72 -1.90 5.50
N TRP A 264 2.55 -2.94 5.57
CA TRP A 264 2.16 -4.29 5.94
C TRP A 264 3.06 -4.80 7.05
N GLU A 265 2.43 -5.46 8.01
CA GLU A 265 3.06 -6.41 8.92
C GLU A 265 2.47 -7.79 8.59
N TRP A 266 3.08 -8.87 9.07
CA TRP A 266 2.71 -10.22 8.67
C TRP A 266 2.64 -11.12 9.89
N ALA A 267 1.45 -11.59 10.24
CA ALA A 267 1.28 -12.64 11.24
C ALA A 267 1.91 -13.93 10.74
N VAL A 268 2.75 -14.56 11.56
CA VAL A 268 3.45 -15.80 11.25
C VAL A 268 2.70 -16.97 11.89
N TYR A 269 2.33 -17.96 11.09
CA TYR A 269 1.75 -19.21 11.54
C TYR A 269 2.75 -20.33 11.26
N ASP A 270 2.94 -21.22 12.21
CA ASP A 270 3.92 -22.30 12.14
C ASP A 270 3.20 -23.64 12.38
N ASP A 271 3.28 -24.55 11.41
CA ASP A 271 2.71 -25.89 11.51
C ASP A 271 3.74 -26.97 11.88
N GLY A 272 4.98 -26.55 12.16
CA GLY A 272 6.12 -27.42 12.48
C GLY A 272 6.97 -27.80 11.26
N GLU A 273 6.42 -27.69 10.04
CA GLU A 273 7.15 -27.94 8.79
C GLU A 273 7.34 -26.67 7.97
N ASN A 274 6.35 -25.80 7.92
CA ASN A 274 6.34 -24.59 7.11
C ASN A 274 5.82 -23.39 7.91
N LYS A 275 6.23 -22.20 7.48
CA LYS A 275 5.79 -20.93 8.04
C LYS A 275 4.92 -20.18 7.04
N LEU A 276 3.67 -19.94 7.39
CA LEU A 276 2.71 -19.20 6.58
C LEU A 276 2.57 -17.75 7.09
N TYR A 277 2.65 -16.79 6.19
CA TYR A 277 2.51 -15.36 6.49
C TYR A 277 1.15 -14.83 6.04
N ARG A 278 0.39 -14.22 6.96
CA ARG A 278 -0.86 -13.49 6.65
C ARG A 278 -0.70 -12.00 6.89
N ALA A 279 -1.16 -11.21 5.93
CA ALA A 279 -0.99 -9.77 5.95
C ALA A 279 -1.84 -9.08 7.03
N ILE A 280 -1.22 -8.16 7.77
CA ILE A 280 -1.84 -7.21 8.68
C ILE A 280 -1.63 -5.81 8.07
N PRO A 281 -2.66 -5.24 7.41
CA PRO A 281 -2.57 -3.88 6.91
C PRO A 281 -2.45 -2.86 8.04
N LYS A 282 -1.57 -1.88 7.85
CA LYS A 282 -1.46 -0.67 8.68
C LYS A 282 -1.44 0.58 7.81
N ASP A 283 -1.43 1.74 8.45
CA ASP A 283 -1.26 3.05 7.79
C ASP A 283 -2.33 3.36 6.72
N ARG A 284 -3.60 3.40 7.15
CA ARG A 284 -4.78 3.58 6.28
C ARG A 284 -5.21 5.03 6.09
N ASP A 285 -4.28 5.97 6.08
CA ASP A 285 -4.61 7.40 6.07
C ASP A 285 -4.86 8.00 4.68
N ASN A 286 -4.63 7.22 3.60
CA ASN A 286 -4.85 7.66 2.21
C ASN A 286 -6.16 7.15 1.58
N VAL A 287 -7.07 6.60 2.39
CA VAL A 287 -8.39 6.13 1.92
C VAL A 287 -9.30 7.28 1.51
N PHE A 288 -10.25 6.99 0.62
CA PHE A 288 -11.21 7.96 0.07
C PHE A 288 -10.55 9.18 -0.59
N TYR A 289 -9.31 9.07 -1.07
CA TYR A 289 -8.54 10.19 -1.62
C TYR A 289 -9.27 10.99 -2.71
N LYS A 290 -9.18 12.32 -2.70
CA LYS A 290 -9.92 13.18 -3.62
C LYS A 290 -9.02 14.27 -4.18
N PHE A 291 -8.70 14.18 -5.47
CA PHE A 291 -7.64 14.98 -6.07
C PHE A 291 -8.05 15.65 -7.39
N ASP A 292 -8.86 15.03 -8.25
CA ASP A 292 -9.11 15.51 -9.62
C ASP A 292 -10.24 16.54 -9.75
N ASP A 293 -10.59 17.24 -8.67
CA ASP A 293 -11.69 18.22 -8.62
C ASP A 293 -11.26 19.70 -8.74
N GLY A 294 -10.01 19.96 -9.12
CA GLY A 294 -9.48 21.27 -9.52
C GLY A 294 -8.72 21.20 -10.84
N LEU A 295 -8.65 22.31 -11.59
CA LEU A 295 -8.05 22.33 -12.94
C LEU A 295 -6.60 21.81 -12.98
N ILE A 296 -5.77 22.20 -12.02
CA ILE A 296 -4.35 21.83 -11.98
C ILE A 296 -4.18 20.35 -11.55
N PRO A 297 -4.73 19.90 -10.39
CA PRO A 297 -4.71 18.48 -10.03
C PRO A 297 -5.34 17.55 -11.08
N TRP A 298 -6.45 17.95 -11.71
CA TRP A 298 -7.07 17.20 -12.80
C TRP A 298 -6.11 16.98 -13.98
N LEU A 299 -5.36 18.02 -14.36
CA LEU A 299 -4.36 17.93 -15.42
C LEU A 299 -3.21 16.99 -15.03
N PHE A 300 -2.73 17.07 -13.77
CA PHE A 300 -1.64 16.23 -13.27
C PHE A 300 -2.04 14.78 -12.99
N SER A 301 -3.32 14.48 -12.75
CA SER A 301 -3.81 13.10 -12.54
C SER A 301 -3.91 12.28 -13.85
N ARG A 302 -3.69 12.90 -15.02
CA ARG A 302 -3.79 12.19 -16.30
C ARG A 302 -2.68 11.15 -16.46
N LYS A 303 -2.94 10.14 -17.30
CA LYS A 303 -2.02 9.00 -17.56
C LYS A 303 -0.60 9.40 -18.00
N TRP A 304 -0.41 10.59 -18.54
CA TRP A 304 0.89 11.12 -19.00
C TRP A 304 1.66 11.90 -17.92
N ALA A 305 1.07 12.11 -16.74
CA ALA A 305 1.66 12.83 -15.62
C ALA A 305 1.70 11.93 -14.37
N ILE A 306 1.09 12.34 -13.25
CA ILE A 306 1.08 11.62 -11.97
C ILE A 306 -0.16 10.73 -11.91
N ARG A 307 -0.11 9.61 -12.63
CA ARG A 307 -1.24 8.69 -12.80
C ARG A 307 -1.77 8.10 -11.47
N LYS A 308 -0.92 7.95 -10.44
CA LYS A 308 -1.26 7.28 -9.17
C LYS A 308 -2.34 7.96 -8.32
N PHE A 309 -2.58 9.26 -8.52
CA PHE A 309 -3.52 10.03 -7.72
C PHE A 309 -4.96 9.86 -8.23
N GLU A 310 -5.54 8.69 -7.93
CA GLU A 310 -6.89 8.33 -8.33
C GLU A 310 -7.93 8.84 -7.32
N THR A 311 -8.95 9.53 -7.84
CA THR A 311 -10.02 10.12 -7.02
C THR A 311 -11.13 9.14 -6.71
N PHE A 312 -11.46 9.04 -5.42
CA PHE A 312 -12.58 8.29 -4.90
C PHE A 312 -13.90 8.75 -5.52
N GLY A 313 -14.56 7.81 -6.18
CA GLY A 313 -15.80 8.03 -6.90
C GLY A 313 -16.57 6.73 -7.10
N PRO A 314 -17.76 6.81 -7.72
CA PRO A 314 -18.70 5.69 -7.77
C PRO A 314 -18.21 4.54 -8.66
N ARG A 315 -17.23 4.81 -9.53
CA ARG A 315 -16.58 3.85 -10.42
C ARG A 315 -15.08 3.91 -10.23
N TYR A 316 -14.40 2.81 -10.51
CA TYR A 316 -12.95 2.76 -10.65
C TYR A 316 -12.58 3.35 -12.02
N LYS A 317 -11.89 4.50 -12.10
CA LYS A 317 -11.53 5.08 -13.41
C LYS A 317 -10.25 4.45 -13.95
N ASP A 318 -9.33 4.07 -13.06
CA ASP A 318 -8.04 3.47 -13.41
C ASP A 318 -7.56 2.54 -12.30
N VAL A 319 -7.82 1.24 -12.40
CA VAL A 319 -7.43 0.25 -11.37
C VAL A 319 -5.92 0.11 -11.30
N TYR A 320 -5.24 0.15 -12.45
CA TYR A 320 -3.77 0.14 -12.51
C TYR A 320 -3.16 1.30 -11.72
N ALA A 321 -3.68 2.52 -11.90
CA ALA A 321 -3.21 3.70 -11.18
C ALA A 321 -3.26 3.51 -9.66
N LEU A 322 -4.40 3.00 -9.18
CA LEU A 322 -4.66 2.83 -7.75
C LEU A 322 -3.71 1.79 -7.13
N MET A 323 -3.31 0.77 -7.90
CA MET A 323 -2.45 -0.33 -7.40
C MET A 323 -0.96 -0.16 -7.71
N MET A 324 -0.55 0.82 -8.51
CA MET A 324 0.82 0.88 -9.03
C MET A 324 1.90 1.04 -7.96
N ASN A 325 1.59 1.74 -6.86
CA ASN A 325 2.53 1.94 -5.74
C ASN A 325 2.92 0.63 -5.06
N ALA A 326 2.02 -0.37 -5.05
CA ALA A 326 2.26 -1.68 -4.43
C ALA A 326 2.81 -2.71 -5.43
N SER A 327 3.14 -2.30 -6.66
CA SER A 327 3.51 -3.23 -7.72
C SER A 327 4.70 -4.13 -7.35
N PHE A 328 5.62 -3.65 -6.50
CA PHE A 328 6.73 -4.46 -6.02
C PHE A 328 6.26 -5.62 -5.12
N ILE A 329 5.53 -5.34 -4.03
CA ILE A 329 5.02 -6.41 -3.16
C ILE A 329 4.00 -7.30 -3.89
N ASP A 330 3.10 -6.73 -4.70
CA ASP A 330 2.07 -7.48 -5.40
C ASP A 330 2.68 -8.50 -6.38
N GLN A 331 3.77 -8.16 -7.08
CA GLN A 331 4.48 -9.08 -7.98
C GLN A 331 5.24 -10.21 -7.26
N ARG A 332 5.41 -10.14 -5.94
CA ARG A 332 6.09 -11.16 -5.12
C ARG A 332 5.11 -12.02 -4.34
N ALA A 333 3.97 -11.45 -3.97
CA ALA A 333 3.00 -12.08 -3.07
C ALA A 333 1.71 -12.55 -3.77
N LEU A 334 1.48 -12.25 -5.05
CA LEU A 334 0.22 -12.55 -5.78
C LEU A 334 0.45 -13.26 -7.13
N THR A 335 1.42 -14.15 -7.18
CA THR A 335 1.89 -14.78 -8.42
C THR A 335 1.17 -16.07 -8.76
N GLU A 336 0.47 -16.70 -7.82
CA GLU A 336 -0.14 -18.03 -7.99
C GLU A 336 -1.65 -18.00 -8.27
N LEU A 337 -2.34 -16.97 -7.79
CA LEU A 337 -3.79 -16.86 -7.92
C LEU A 337 -4.27 -16.70 -9.37
N THR A 338 -5.41 -17.32 -9.67
CA THR A 338 -6.08 -17.30 -10.97
C THR A 338 -7.13 -16.18 -11.08
N ALA A 339 -7.62 -15.92 -12.30
CA ALA A 339 -8.75 -15.00 -12.49
C ALA A 339 -9.97 -15.42 -11.67
N GLN A 340 -10.22 -16.73 -11.55
CA GLN A 340 -11.33 -17.27 -10.79
C GLN A 340 -11.19 -16.99 -9.29
N ASP A 341 -9.97 -17.06 -8.74
CA ASP A 341 -9.70 -16.73 -7.34
C ASP A 341 -10.04 -15.26 -7.05
N TYR A 342 -9.60 -14.35 -7.92
CA TYR A 342 -9.94 -12.92 -7.79
C TYR A 342 -11.44 -12.66 -7.92
N GLN A 343 -12.13 -13.33 -8.85
CA GLN A 343 -13.58 -13.23 -8.97
C GLN A 343 -14.31 -13.74 -7.72
N GLN A 344 -13.83 -14.85 -7.16
CA GLN A 344 -14.40 -15.44 -5.97
C GLN A 344 -14.19 -14.54 -4.75
N LEU A 345 -12.97 -14.02 -4.54
CA LEU A 345 -12.66 -13.06 -3.48
C LEU A 345 -13.47 -11.78 -3.60
N ALA A 346 -13.66 -11.25 -4.81
CA ALA A 346 -14.48 -10.07 -5.04
C ALA A 346 -15.94 -10.32 -4.63
N LYS A 347 -16.51 -11.47 -4.97
CA LYS A 347 -17.88 -11.85 -4.56
C LYS A 347 -18.00 -12.07 -3.05
N GLU A 348 -17.00 -12.68 -2.43
CA GLU A 348 -16.94 -12.83 -0.97
C GLU A 348 -16.96 -11.47 -0.28
N LEU A 349 -16.14 -10.51 -0.76
CA LEU A 349 -16.14 -9.14 -0.25
C LEU A 349 -17.47 -8.43 -0.51
N GLN A 350 -18.09 -8.62 -1.68
CA GLN A 350 -19.42 -8.07 -1.95
C GLN A 350 -20.47 -8.57 -0.95
N ALA A 351 -20.43 -9.86 -0.61
CA ALA A 351 -21.37 -10.47 0.32
C ALA A 351 -21.12 -10.03 1.78
N ALA A 352 -19.85 -9.90 2.18
CA ALA A 352 -19.46 -9.44 3.51
C ALA A 352 -19.75 -7.94 3.74
N LEU A 353 -19.56 -7.11 2.73
CA LEU A 353 -19.76 -5.66 2.81
C LEU A 353 -21.22 -5.29 2.52
N THR A 354 -22.13 -5.79 3.37
CA THR A 354 -23.57 -5.49 3.27
C THR A 354 -23.84 -4.00 3.40
N ASP A 355 -25.04 -3.58 2.99
CA ASP A 355 -25.49 -2.20 3.15
C ASP A 355 -25.39 -1.74 4.61
N ASP A 356 -25.83 -2.59 5.55
CA ASP A 356 -25.75 -2.33 6.99
C ASP A 356 -24.31 -2.18 7.48
N VAL A 357 -23.39 -3.04 7.03
CA VAL A 357 -21.96 -2.95 7.41
C VAL A 357 -21.38 -1.62 6.93
N ILE A 358 -21.64 -1.22 5.69
CA ILE A 358 -21.15 0.04 5.12
C ILE A 358 -21.76 1.23 5.88
N GLU A 359 -23.07 1.22 6.15
CA GLU A 359 -23.75 2.31 6.85
C GLU A 359 -23.28 2.46 8.30
N GLN A 360 -23.17 1.35 9.04
CA GLN A 360 -22.67 1.36 10.42
C GLN A 360 -21.22 1.82 10.50
N ALA A 361 -20.39 1.41 9.53
CA ALA A 361 -19.02 1.86 9.42
C ALA A 361 -18.93 3.38 9.23
N ILE A 362 -19.64 3.92 8.23
CA ILE A 362 -19.58 5.35 7.92
C ILE A 362 -20.20 6.22 9.02
N ARG A 363 -21.18 5.70 9.78
CA ARG A 363 -21.73 6.36 10.98
C ARG A 363 -20.71 6.59 12.10
N GLN A 364 -19.53 5.96 12.05
CA GLN A 364 -18.45 6.23 13.01
C GLN A 364 -17.68 7.54 12.71
N PHE A 365 -17.95 8.21 11.59
CA PHE A 365 -17.45 9.58 11.44
C PHE A 365 -17.95 10.47 12.58
N PRO A 366 -17.18 11.51 12.98
CA PRO A 366 -17.70 12.53 13.88
C PRO A 366 -19.04 13.08 13.35
N PRO A 367 -20.06 13.34 14.19
CA PRO A 367 -21.42 13.64 13.72
C PRO A 367 -21.49 14.75 12.65
N LYS A 368 -20.80 15.87 12.86
CA LYS A 368 -20.75 16.99 11.89
C LYS A 368 -20.04 16.65 10.58
N VAL A 369 -19.14 15.68 10.60
CA VAL A 369 -18.47 15.16 9.39
C VAL A 369 -19.43 14.23 8.64
N TYR A 370 -20.15 13.36 9.37
CA TYR A 370 -21.20 12.52 8.79
C TYR A 370 -22.27 13.37 8.08
N ASP A 371 -22.76 14.43 8.73
CA ASP A 371 -23.77 15.33 8.15
C ASP A 371 -23.33 15.95 6.82
N GLN A 372 -22.02 16.19 6.66
CA GLN A 372 -21.48 16.84 5.46
C GLN A 372 -21.17 15.87 4.31
N LEU A 373 -20.74 14.64 4.60
CA LEU A 373 -20.25 13.71 3.56
C LEU A 373 -20.69 12.24 3.72
N GLY A 374 -21.25 11.84 4.86
CA GLY A 374 -21.55 10.45 5.20
C GLY A 374 -22.43 9.74 4.17
N GLU A 375 -23.59 10.32 3.88
CA GLU A 375 -24.53 9.81 2.88
C GLU A 375 -23.92 9.70 1.47
N GLN A 376 -23.06 10.65 1.11
CA GLN A 376 -22.34 10.57 -0.16
C GLN A 376 -21.37 9.39 -0.16
N THR A 377 -20.56 9.24 0.88
CA THR A 377 -19.57 8.15 1.00
C THR A 377 -20.24 6.79 1.00
N ILE A 378 -21.37 6.61 1.70
CA ILE A 378 -22.17 5.38 1.68
C ILE A 378 -22.56 5.02 0.24
N ARG A 379 -23.15 5.97 -0.52
CA ARG A 379 -23.53 5.72 -1.92
C ARG A 379 -22.34 5.37 -2.80
N LEU A 380 -21.20 6.04 -2.62
CA LEU A 380 -19.98 5.75 -3.37
C LEU A 380 -19.46 4.34 -3.07
N LEU A 381 -19.43 3.93 -1.79
CA LEU A 381 -19.00 2.59 -1.40
C LEU A 381 -19.93 1.51 -1.93
N LYS A 382 -21.25 1.66 -1.80
CA LYS A 382 -22.21 0.68 -2.36
C LYS A 382 -22.00 0.50 -3.87
N SER A 383 -21.87 1.59 -4.62
CA SER A 383 -21.58 1.54 -6.06
C SER A 383 -20.25 0.84 -6.38
N ARG A 384 -19.20 1.10 -5.59
CA ARG A 384 -17.89 0.47 -5.79
C ARG A 384 -17.91 -1.01 -5.45
N ARG A 385 -18.54 -1.39 -4.34
CA ARG A 385 -18.77 -2.79 -3.97
C ARG A 385 -19.42 -3.53 -5.14
N ASP A 386 -20.48 -2.99 -5.72
CA ASP A 386 -21.22 -3.64 -6.81
C ASP A 386 -20.36 -3.81 -8.08
N LEU A 387 -19.37 -2.95 -8.30
CA LEU A 387 -18.41 -3.00 -9.41
C LEU A 387 -17.11 -3.77 -9.08
N LEU A 388 -16.94 -4.25 -7.85
CA LEU A 388 -15.71 -4.87 -7.37
C LEU A 388 -15.26 -6.08 -8.22
N PRO A 389 -16.13 -6.98 -8.71
CA PRO A 389 -15.72 -8.09 -9.59
C PRO A 389 -15.06 -7.62 -10.89
N GLN A 390 -15.54 -6.52 -11.46
CA GLN A 390 -14.97 -5.94 -12.68
C GLN A 390 -13.59 -5.34 -12.39
N ALA A 391 -13.45 -4.61 -11.28
CA ALA A 391 -12.17 -4.07 -10.85
C ALA A 391 -11.17 -5.18 -10.48
N ALA A 392 -11.62 -6.26 -9.86
CA ALA A 392 -10.80 -7.42 -9.54
C ALA A 392 -10.26 -8.11 -10.80
N GLN A 393 -11.07 -8.22 -11.86
CA GLN A 393 -10.62 -8.73 -13.16
C GLN A 393 -9.53 -7.83 -13.76
N GLU A 394 -9.73 -6.51 -13.75
CA GLU A 394 -8.72 -5.56 -14.26
C GLU A 394 -7.41 -5.66 -13.46
N PHE A 395 -7.50 -5.72 -12.13
CA PHE A 395 -6.33 -5.88 -11.27
C PHE A 395 -5.59 -7.19 -11.55
N TYR A 396 -6.31 -8.32 -11.62
CA TYR A 396 -5.73 -9.61 -11.98
C TYR A 396 -5.00 -9.56 -13.33
N LEU A 397 -5.61 -8.98 -14.36
CA LEU A 397 -5.00 -8.89 -15.69
C LEU A 397 -3.72 -8.06 -15.70
N HIS A 398 -3.58 -7.08 -14.79
CA HIS A 398 -2.32 -6.36 -14.62
C HIS A 398 -1.21 -7.23 -14.04
N LEU A 399 -1.52 -8.06 -13.04
CA LEU A 399 -0.57 -8.98 -12.42
C LEU A 399 -0.21 -10.14 -13.36
N ALA A 400 -1.21 -10.74 -14.01
CA ALA A 400 -1.04 -11.89 -14.90
C ALA A 400 -0.31 -11.57 -16.22
N LYS A 401 -0.12 -10.29 -16.56
CA LYS A 401 0.49 -9.87 -17.83
C LYS A 401 1.96 -10.28 -17.94
N ASN A 402 2.73 -10.08 -16.87
CA ASN A 402 4.15 -10.43 -16.80
C ASN A 402 4.49 -10.99 -15.40
N PRO A 403 3.99 -12.18 -15.03
CA PRO A 403 4.23 -12.80 -13.74
C PRO A 403 5.71 -13.10 -13.52
N LEU A 404 6.14 -12.93 -12.26
CA LEU A 404 7.42 -13.41 -11.74
C LEU A 404 7.14 -14.70 -10.97
N VAL A 405 7.80 -15.79 -11.33
CA VAL A 405 7.83 -17.03 -10.55
C VAL A 405 9.24 -17.11 -9.97
N ILE A 406 9.34 -17.06 -8.64
CA ILE A 406 10.60 -16.86 -7.93
C ILE A 406 10.79 -18.06 -7.00
N GLY A 407 11.96 -18.69 -7.09
CA GLY A 407 12.46 -19.71 -6.17
C GLY A 407 12.92 -19.10 -4.84
N THR A 408 13.91 -19.72 -4.22
CA THR A 408 14.54 -19.27 -2.98
C THR A 408 16.06 -19.24 -3.11
N ASP A 409 16.80 -18.99 -2.03
CA ASP A 409 18.26 -19.14 -2.04
C ASP A 409 18.68 -20.62 -1.91
N LEU A 410 17.81 -21.56 -2.26
CA LEU A 410 18.02 -23.01 -2.18
C LEU A 410 17.67 -23.65 -3.52
N GLU A 411 17.98 -24.94 -3.66
CA GLU A 411 17.85 -25.67 -4.92
C GLU A 411 16.38 -26.00 -5.26
N GLU A 412 15.90 -25.52 -6.41
CA GLU A 412 14.59 -25.87 -6.94
C GLU A 412 14.62 -26.32 -8.41
N ARG A 413 13.66 -27.19 -8.75
CA ARG A 413 13.32 -27.51 -10.14
C ARG A 413 12.09 -26.73 -10.59
N PHE A 414 12.25 -25.95 -11.65
CA PHE A 414 11.20 -25.27 -12.39
C PHE A 414 10.78 -26.10 -13.60
N GLU A 415 9.55 -26.63 -13.58
CA GLU A 415 8.99 -27.38 -14.70
C GLU A 415 8.00 -26.51 -15.47
N VAL A 416 8.25 -26.28 -16.75
CA VAL A 416 7.40 -25.51 -17.66
C VAL A 416 6.88 -26.40 -18.79
N GLU A 417 5.57 -26.61 -18.81
CA GLU A 417 4.92 -27.43 -19.82
C GLU A 417 4.00 -26.57 -20.69
N ARG A 418 4.30 -26.49 -21.99
CA ARG A 418 3.42 -25.86 -22.99
C ARG A 418 2.30 -26.83 -23.36
N LEU A 419 1.21 -26.80 -22.59
CA LEU A 419 0.08 -27.73 -22.71
C LEU A 419 -0.63 -27.64 -24.06
N ASN A 420 -0.91 -26.42 -24.52
CA ASN A 420 -1.57 -26.14 -25.81
C ASN A 420 -1.32 -24.68 -26.25
N ASP A 421 -1.95 -24.25 -27.35
CA ASP A 421 -1.79 -22.90 -27.93
C ASP A 421 -2.16 -21.75 -26.99
N GLU A 422 -2.92 -22.04 -25.93
CA GLU A 422 -3.44 -21.08 -24.97
C GLU A 422 -2.81 -21.22 -23.59
N GLU A 423 -2.47 -22.44 -23.16
CA GLU A 423 -2.12 -22.74 -21.77
C GLU A 423 -0.65 -23.17 -21.62
N THR A 424 0.01 -22.66 -20.59
CA THR A 424 1.36 -23.09 -20.16
C THR A 424 1.35 -23.29 -18.66
N ALA A 425 1.62 -24.52 -18.21
CA ALA A 425 1.76 -24.85 -16.80
C ALA A 425 3.18 -24.56 -16.32
N VAL A 426 3.29 -24.02 -15.11
CA VAL A 426 4.56 -23.85 -14.40
C VAL A 426 4.42 -24.47 -13.02
N LYS A 427 5.37 -25.32 -12.65
CA LYS A 427 5.54 -25.87 -11.32
C LYS A 427 6.91 -25.50 -10.78
N VAL A 428 7.01 -25.31 -9.47
CA VAL A 428 8.29 -25.24 -8.76
C VAL A 428 8.30 -26.36 -7.74
N ILE A 429 9.37 -27.15 -7.75
CA ILE A 429 9.57 -28.31 -6.89
C ILE A 429 10.83 -28.09 -6.09
N ARG A 430 10.73 -28.19 -4.77
CA ARG A 430 11.89 -28.17 -3.87
C ARG A 430 12.70 -29.45 -4.05
N LEU A 431 13.99 -29.36 -4.30
CA LEU A 431 14.80 -30.55 -4.61
C LEU A 431 15.11 -31.41 -3.38
N SER A 432 15.17 -30.80 -2.19
CA SER A 432 15.52 -31.49 -0.93
C SER A 432 14.54 -32.61 -0.53
N ASP A 433 13.25 -32.47 -0.86
CA ASP A 433 12.19 -33.41 -0.53
C ASP A 433 11.26 -33.76 -1.71
N ASN A 434 11.52 -33.19 -2.89
CA ASN A 434 10.74 -33.34 -4.11
C ASN A 434 9.26 -32.90 -3.95
N LYS A 435 8.98 -31.92 -3.07
CA LYS A 435 7.65 -31.34 -2.84
C LYS A 435 7.36 -30.19 -3.80
N GLN A 436 6.18 -30.20 -4.41
CA GLN A 436 5.70 -29.08 -5.23
C GLN A 436 5.31 -27.91 -4.33
N VAL A 437 5.98 -26.77 -4.50
CA VAL A 437 5.82 -25.54 -3.68
C VAL A 437 5.12 -24.40 -4.43
N TYR A 438 4.92 -24.53 -5.74
CA TYR A 438 4.17 -23.59 -6.56
C TYR A 438 3.55 -24.32 -7.75
N HIS A 439 2.31 -23.98 -8.12
CA HIS A 439 1.74 -24.41 -9.39
C HIS A 439 0.74 -23.42 -9.97
N ARG A 440 0.94 -23.04 -11.23
CA ARG A 440 -0.01 -22.21 -11.97
C ARG A 440 -0.07 -22.55 -13.46
N VAL A 441 -1.29 -22.59 -14.00
CA VAL A 441 -1.55 -22.63 -15.44
C VAL A 441 -1.81 -21.21 -15.94
N PHE A 442 -0.92 -20.69 -16.78
CA PHE A 442 -1.02 -19.37 -17.38
C PHE A 442 -1.71 -19.43 -18.75
N LYS A 443 -2.50 -18.40 -19.06
CA LYS A 443 -3.22 -18.25 -20.32
C LYS A 443 -2.60 -17.19 -21.21
N ARG A 444 -2.35 -17.50 -22.47
CA ARG A 444 -1.73 -16.60 -23.46
C ARG A 444 -2.59 -15.35 -23.74
N SER A 445 -3.91 -15.43 -23.56
CA SER A 445 -4.82 -14.30 -23.67
C SER A 445 -4.61 -13.26 -22.56
N GLU A 446 -4.01 -13.67 -21.44
CA GLU A 446 -3.81 -12.86 -20.24
C GLU A 446 -2.33 -12.53 -20.02
N THR A 447 -1.44 -13.46 -20.37
CA THR A 447 -0.01 -13.45 -20.07
C THR A 447 0.85 -13.28 -21.31
N LYS A 448 1.72 -12.27 -21.30
CA LYS A 448 2.67 -12.01 -22.40
C LYS A 448 4.00 -12.72 -22.21
N GLN A 449 4.49 -12.75 -20.97
CA GLN A 449 5.78 -13.32 -20.61
C GLN A 449 5.72 -13.87 -19.20
N ILE A 450 6.28 -15.06 -18.98
CA ILE A 450 6.57 -15.60 -17.65
C ILE A 450 8.07 -15.44 -17.42
N THR A 451 8.47 -14.86 -16.30
CA THR A 451 9.87 -14.80 -15.88
C THR A 451 10.08 -15.72 -14.69
N LEU A 452 11.02 -16.66 -14.82
CA LEU A 452 11.46 -17.56 -13.76
C LEU A 452 12.78 -17.03 -13.18
N HIS A 453 12.88 -17.03 -11.86
CA HIS A 453 14.07 -16.62 -11.12
C HIS A 453 14.47 -17.73 -10.16
N GLY A 454 15.65 -18.33 -10.37
CA GLY A 454 16.24 -19.34 -9.48
C GLY A 454 16.87 -18.74 -8.23
N LEU A 455 17.58 -17.61 -8.38
CA LEU A 455 18.25 -16.80 -7.35
C LEU A 455 19.70 -17.22 -7.03
N ALA A 456 19.94 -18.20 -6.15
CA ALA A 456 21.27 -18.37 -5.54
C ALA A 456 21.94 -19.72 -5.73
N GLU A 457 21.31 -20.83 -5.38
CA GLU A 457 21.93 -22.16 -5.42
C GLU A 457 21.69 -22.82 -6.80
N ASP A 458 21.97 -24.12 -6.91
CA ASP A 458 21.96 -24.86 -8.17
C ASP A 458 20.52 -25.24 -8.58
N ASP A 459 19.96 -24.52 -9.55
CA ASP A 459 18.57 -24.71 -9.98
C ASP A 459 18.44 -25.51 -11.29
N GLU A 460 17.35 -26.28 -11.37
CA GLU A 460 16.99 -27.05 -12.58
C GLU A 460 15.82 -26.38 -13.32
N PHE A 461 15.98 -26.05 -14.61
CA PHE A 461 14.91 -25.53 -15.46
C PHE A 461 14.58 -26.50 -16.59
N GLU A 462 13.37 -27.05 -16.58
CA GLU A 462 12.91 -27.99 -17.59
C GLU A 462 11.73 -27.41 -18.37
N ILE A 463 11.89 -27.27 -19.69
CA ILE A 463 10.90 -26.68 -20.58
C ILE A 463 10.53 -27.68 -21.66
N SER A 464 9.23 -27.95 -21.81
CA SER A 464 8.71 -28.98 -22.71
C SER A 464 7.40 -28.58 -23.41
N GLY A 465 6.97 -29.42 -24.35
CA GLY A 465 5.72 -29.29 -25.11
C GLY A 465 5.90 -28.75 -26.54
N GLU A 466 5.06 -29.24 -27.46
CA GLU A 466 5.03 -28.81 -28.87
C GLU A 466 3.68 -28.15 -29.20
N VAL A 467 3.70 -26.86 -29.50
CA VAL A 467 2.49 -26.04 -29.71
C VAL A 467 2.60 -25.14 -30.94
N GLY A 468 1.46 -24.68 -31.46
CA GLY A 468 1.37 -23.70 -32.54
C GLY A 468 1.63 -22.27 -32.07
N LYS A 469 1.24 -21.93 -30.83
CA LYS A 469 1.48 -20.63 -30.19
C LYS A 469 1.86 -20.85 -28.73
N GLY A 470 2.74 -20.00 -28.20
CA GLY A 470 3.20 -20.12 -26.82
C GLY A 470 3.53 -18.78 -26.17
N ILE A 471 3.40 -18.77 -24.84
CA ILE A 471 3.82 -17.67 -23.96
C ILE A 471 5.36 -17.59 -23.98
N ARG A 472 5.92 -16.37 -23.97
CA ARG A 472 7.37 -16.21 -23.84
C ARG A 472 7.79 -16.60 -22.42
N VAL A 473 8.82 -17.43 -22.30
CA VAL A 473 9.43 -17.82 -21.03
C VAL A 473 10.82 -17.19 -20.97
N VAL A 474 11.11 -16.51 -19.87
CA VAL A 474 12.42 -15.94 -19.58
C VAL A 474 12.94 -16.62 -18.32
N ILE A 475 14.13 -17.19 -18.41
CA ILE A 475 14.83 -17.83 -17.30
C ILE A 475 15.95 -16.90 -16.88
N VAL A 476 16.00 -16.61 -15.60
CA VAL A 476 17.14 -16.03 -14.90
C VAL A 476 17.50 -17.11 -13.88
N GLY A 477 18.63 -17.79 -14.06
CA GLY A 477 19.07 -18.85 -13.14
C GLY A 477 19.43 -18.25 -11.80
N GLY A 478 20.71 -18.13 -11.52
CA GLY A 478 21.14 -17.61 -10.24
C GLY A 478 22.64 -17.49 -10.14
N ARG A 479 23.14 -17.51 -8.91
CA ARG A 479 24.58 -17.45 -8.66
C ARG A 479 25.22 -18.84 -8.65
N GLY A 480 24.42 -19.90 -8.65
CA GLY A 480 24.81 -21.30 -8.58
C GLY A 480 25.18 -21.90 -9.92
N GLU A 481 25.31 -23.23 -9.93
CA GLU A 481 25.56 -24.07 -11.10
C GLU A 481 24.25 -24.60 -11.69
N ASP A 482 23.60 -23.79 -12.53
CA ASP A 482 22.25 -24.06 -13.03
C ASP A 482 22.22 -25.02 -14.24
N GLU A 483 21.20 -25.90 -14.29
CA GLU A 483 20.93 -26.76 -15.44
C GLU A 483 19.66 -26.31 -16.18
N ILE A 484 19.77 -26.02 -17.48
CA ILE A 484 18.63 -25.66 -18.34
C ILE A 484 18.44 -26.69 -19.45
N LYS A 485 17.29 -27.37 -19.44
CA LYS A 485 16.85 -28.32 -20.46
C LYS A 485 15.63 -27.79 -21.20
N ASP A 486 15.78 -27.45 -22.47
CA ASP A 486 14.65 -27.04 -23.33
C ASP A 486 14.44 -28.08 -24.42
N SER A 487 13.33 -28.82 -24.30
CA SER A 487 12.84 -29.76 -25.32
C SER A 487 11.60 -29.23 -26.05
N SER A 488 11.21 -27.98 -25.78
CA SER A 488 9.97 -27.41 -26.29
C SER A 488 10.08 -26.91 -27.72
N LYS A 489 8.93 -26.77 -28.39
CA LYS A 489 8.82 -26.27 -29.76
C LYS A 489 7.57 -25.42 -29.94
N VAL A 490 7.73 -24.23 -30.51
CA VAL A 490 6.61 -23.32 -30.82
C VAL A 490 6.66 -22.94 -32.29
N LYS A 491 5.57 -23.15 -33.03
CA LYS A 491 5.55 -22.75 -34.45
C LYS A 491 5.74 -21.24 -34.59
N GLY A 492 6.68 -20.85 -35.46
CA GLY A 492 6.89 -19.47 -35.87
C GLY A 492 8.36 -19.06 -35.92
N TRP A 493 8.60 -17.82 -36.36
CA TRP A 493 9.94 -17.28 -36.54
C TRP A 493 10.61 -16.82 -35.24
N ARG A 494 9.81 -16.54 -34.20
CA ARG A 494 10.32 -16.02 -32.92
C ARG A 494 10.38 -17.14 -31.90
N ARG A 495 11.60 -17.45 -31.49
CA ARG A 495 11.90 -18.31 -30.34
C ARG A 495 11.29 -17.78 -29.04
N LYS A 496 10.82 -18.67 -28.20
CA LYS A 496 9.99 -18.36 -27.02
C LYS A 496 10.65 -18.62 -25.67
N THR A 497 11.84 -19.21 -25.63
CA THR A 497 12.59 -19.45 -24.39
C THR A 497 13.86 -18.59 -24.41
N VAL A 498 14.06 -17.73 -23.40
CA VAL A 498 15.25 -16.87 -23.32
C VAL A 498 15.95 -17.12 -21.99
N VAL A 499 17.24 -17.44 -22.04
CA VAL A 499 18.04 -17.78 -20.85
C VAL A 499 19.03 -16.67 -20.57
N TYR A 500 18.94 -16.06 -19.40
CA TYR A 500 19.89 -15.07 -18.89
C TYR A 500 20.66 -15.66 -17.72
N ASP A 501 21.95 -15.87 -17.92
CA ASP A 501 22.82 -16.44 -16.89
C ASP A 501 24.29 -16.07 -17.09
N THR A 502 25.18 -16.61 -16.27
CA THR A 502 26.60 -16.63 -16.52
C THR A 502 27.02 -17.71 -17.50
N LYS A 503 28.12 -17.50 -18.23
CA LYS A 503 28.71 -18.54 -19.10
C LYS A 503 29.38 -19.68 -18.34
N ARG A 504 29.71 -19.42 -17.08
CA ARG A 504 30.35 -20.36 -16.16
C ARG A 504 29.30 -20.72 -15.11
N GLY A 505 29.20 -22.00 -14.76
CA GLY A 505 28.17 -22.47 -13.83
C GLY A 505 26.79 -22.58 -14.48
N THR A 506 26.70 -22.79 -15.80
CA THR A 506 25.41 -23.01 -16.44
C THR A 506 25.54 -24.06 -17.53
N GLU A 507 24.82 -25.17 -17.40
CA GLU A 507 24.72 -26.20 -18.44
C GLU A 507 23.41 -26.02 -19.22
N ILE A 508 23.52 -25.69 -20.51
CA ILE A 508 22.34 -25.50 -21.37
C ILE A 508 22.23 -26.63 -22.40
N LYS A 509 21.27 -27.53 -22.19
CA LYS A 509 20.78 -28.48 -23.19
C LYS A 509 19.71 -27.78 -24.04
N ALA A 510 20.19 -27.01 -25.01
CA ALA A 510 19.37 -26.11 -25.82
C ALA A 510 18.46 -26.86 -26.81
N GLY A 511 17.20 -26.41 -26.88
CA GLY A 511 16.20 -26.81 -27.87
C GLY A 511 16.04 -25.80 -29.00
N PRO A 512 15.11 -26.04 -29.94
CA PRO A 512 14.85 -25.12 -31.05
C PRO A 512 14.32 -23.74 -30.58
N GLU A 513 13.70 -23.67 -29.40
CA GLU A 513 13.14 -22.44 -28.81
C GLU A 513 14.13 -21.63 -27.98
N THR A 514 15.32 -22.16 -27.69
CA THR A 514 16.25 -21.52 -26.77
C THR A 514 16.99 -20.35 -27.42
N ILE A 515 16.96 -19.20 -26.76
CA ILE A 515 17.83 -18.05 -27.01
C ILE A 515 18.78 -17.93 -25.82
N ASP A 516 20.03 -18.33 -26.02
CA ASP A 516 21.11 -18.16 -25.06
C ASP A 516 21.52 -16.67 -25.00
N LYS A 517 21.34 -16.04 -23.83
CA LYS A 517 21.80 -14.69 -23.47
C LYS A 517 22.80 -14.72 -22.30
N THR A 518 23.50 -15.83 -22.12
CA THR A 518 24.55 -15.95 -21.11
C THR A 518 25.66 -14.91 -21.29
N SER A 519 26.21 -14.46 -20.18
CA SER A 519 27.18 -13.36 -20.10
C SER A 519 28.35 -13.72 -19.17
N HIS A 520 29.46 -13.00 -19.24
CA HIS A 520 30.51 -13.09 -18.22
C HIS A 520 30.24 -12.17 -17.02
N ASN A 521 29.18 -11.36 -17.07
CA ASN A 521 28.88 -10.34 -16.07
C ASN A 521 27.79 -10.82 -15.12
N VAL A 522 28.15 -11.07 -13.86
CA VAL A 522 27.25 -11.47 -12.76
C VAL A 522 26.11 -10.48 -12.49
N LYS A 523 26.18 -9.24 -13.00
CA LYS A 523 25.04 -8.30 -12.93
C LYS A 523 23.81 -8.79 -13.72
N VAL A 524 23.95 -9.81 -14.56
CA VAL A 524 22.83 -10.47 -15.23
C VAL A 524 21.81 -11.03 -14.22
N HIS A 525 22.26 -11.37 -13.01
CA HIS A 525 21.44 -11.89 -11.90
C HIS A 525 20.88 -10.79 -11.00
N ALA A 526 21.13 -9.50 -11.28
CA ALA A 526 20.70 -8.42 -10.40
C ALA A 526 19.16 -8.37 -10.29
N PHE A 527 18.65 -8.77 -9.13
CA PHE A 527 17.22 -8.80 -8.82
C PHE A 527 17.00 -8.26 -7.41
N ASP A 528 16.24 -7.17 -7.30
CA ASP A 528 15.83 -6.64 -6.01
C ASP A 528 14.67 -7.48 -5.48
N ARG A 529 14.92 -8.40 -4.56
CA ARG A 529 13.87 -9.26 -3.98
C ARG A 529 13.19 -8.66 -2.75
N GLU A 530 13.82 -7.70 -2.08
CA GLU A 530 13.38 -7.18 -0.76
C GLU A 530 12.74 -5.79 -0.81
N GLY A 531 13.10 -4.95 -1.79
CA GLY A 531 12.46 -3.65 -2.05
C GLY A 531 13.05 -2.49 -1.27
N TYR A 532 14.29 -2.64 -0.77
CA TYR A 532 14.93 -1.70 0.17
C TYR A 532 16.39 -1.41 -0.14
#